data_AF-A0A0M4DV63-F1
#
_entry.id   AF-A0A0M4DV63-F1
#
_cell.length_a   1.000
_cell.length_b   1.000
_cell.length_c   1.000
_cell.angle_alpha   90.00
_cell.angle_beta   90.00
_cell.angle_gamma   90.00
#
_symmetry.space_group_name_H-M   'P 1'
#
loop_
_entity.id
_entity.type
_entity.pdbx_description
1 polymer ?
#
loop_
_entity_poly.entity_id
_entity_poly.type
_entity_poly.pdbx_seq_one_letter_code
_entity_poly.pdbx_strand_id
1 'polypeptide(L)'
;MATWLLACNQEKFDLDRYRQDGHNLSSWSVGRYLKELAAGDQFVMWVTGPHGGLVGRGRITGVPTQQSSALGEYWHQDPGTRWYAPLAMDEWLTQATHSSGLRSRLIW
;
A
#
# COMPACT_ATOMS: atom_id res chain seq x y z
N MET A 1 15.55 8.62 -7.92
CA MET A 1 14.86 7.34 -7.76
C MET A 1 14.90 6.99 -6.28
N ALA A 2 13.76 7.08 -5.61
CA ALA A 2 13.61 6.79 -4.19
C ALA A 2 13.02 5.40 -3.97
N THR A 3 13.01 4.94 -2.72
CA THR A 3 12.32 3.71 -2.31
C THR A 3 11.40 4.03 -1.14
N TRP A 4 10.12 3.71 -1.31
CA TRP A 4 9.04 4.03 -0.38
C TRP A 4 8.56 2.81 0.37
N LEU A 5 8.10 3.00 1.61
CA LEU A 5 7.33 2.01 2.35
C LEU A 5 5.86 2.40 2.27
N LEU A 6 5.05 1.60 1.59
CA LEU A 6 3.59 1.74 1.59
C LEU A 6 3.02 0.86 2.69
N ALA A 7 2.28 1.46 3.62
CA ALA A 7 1.66 0.73 4.72
C ALA A 7 0.20 0.42 4.42
N CYS A 8 -0.21 -0.82 4.74
CA CYS A 8 -1.57 -1.30 4.73
C CYS A 8 -2.01 -1.66 6.14
N ASN A 9 -3.05 -1.00 6.63
CA ASN A 9 -3.74 -1.43 7.84
C ASN A 9 -4.87 -2.38 7.46
N GLN A 10 -4.71 -3.66 7.80
CA GLN A 10 -5.73 -4.70 7.54
C GLN A 10 -7.06 -4.44 8.26
N GLU A 11 -7.07 -3.70 9.37
CA GLU A 11 -8.32 -3.30 10.03
C GLU A 11 -9.09 -2.23 9.24
N LYS A 12 -8.45 -1.61 8.24
CA LYS A 12 -9.08 -0.62 7.35
C LYS A 12 -9.31 -1.17 5.94
N PHE A 13 -8.36 -1.91 5.40
CA PHE A 13 -8.41 -2.47 4.06
C PHE A 13 -7.92 -3.91 4.04
N ASP A 14 -8.80 -4.85 3.67
CA ASP A 14 -8.49 -6.28 3.60
C ASP A 14 -7.72 -6.62 2.31
N LEU A 15 -6.40 -6.36 2.35
CA LEU A 15 -5.49 -6.63 1.23
C LEU A 15 -5.37 -8.12 0.90
N ASP A 16 -5.48 -8.99 1.91
CA ASP A 16 -5.33 -10.43 1.71
C ASP A 16 -6.51 -10.99 0.93
N ARG A 17 -7.74 -10.65 1.33
CA ARG A 17 -8.95 -11.04 0.59
C ARG A 17 -8.96 -10.42 -0.81
N TYR A 18 -8.62 -9.13 -0.94
CA TYR A 18 -8.51 -8.46 -2.24
C TYR A 18 -7.61 -9.24 -3.22
N ARG A 19 -6.47 -9.74 -2.73
CA ARG A 19 -5.54 -10.54 -3.53
C ARG A 19 -6.06 -11.94 -3.81
N GLN A 20 -6.66 -12.61 -2.83
CA GLN A 20 -7.22 -13.96 -2.98
C GLN A 20 -8.35 -13.99 -4.02
N ASP A 21 -9.14 -12.92 -4.09
CA ASP A 21 -10.21 -12.74 -5.06
C ASP A 21 -9.68 -12.36 -6.48
N GLY A 22 -8.36 -12.33 -6.66
CA GLY A 22 -7.69 -12.17 -7.95
C GLY A 22 -7.59 -10.72 -8.42
N HIS A 23 -7.87 -9.74 -7.56
CA HIS A 23 -7.74 -8.34 -7.95
C HIS A 23 -6.28 -7.92 -8.07
N ASN A 24 -6.02 -7.08 -9.08
CA ASN A 24 -4.71 -6.47 -9.28
C ASN A 24 -4.64 -5.11 -8.58
N LEU A 25 -3.67 -4.95 -7.68
CA LEU A 25 -3.44 -3.69 -7.00
C LEU A 25 -2.80 -2.69 -7.98
N SER A 26 -3.60 -1.73 -8.45
CA SER A 26 -3.20 -0.73 -9.47
C SER A 26 -3.03 0.69 -8.91
N SER A 27 -3.50 0.93 -7.70
CA SER A 27 -3.30 2.20 -6.99
C SER A 27 -3.28 2.00 -5.48
N TRP A 28 -2.66 2.94 -4.76
CA TRP A 28 -2.63 2.93 -3.30
C TRP A 28 -2.86 4.31 -2.71
N SER A 29 -3.60 4.37 -1.61
CA SER A 29 -3.86 5.64 -0.94
C SER A 29 -2.60 6.15 -0.24
N VAL A 30 -2.28 7.43 -0.45
CA VAL A 30 -1.10 8.11 0.11
C VAL A 30 -1.54 9.38 0.84
N GLY A 31 -1.08 9.57 2.08
CA GLY A 31 -1.43 10.74 2.90
C GLY A 31 -0.34 11.80 2.98
N ARG A 32 0.91 11.45 2.68
CA ARG A 32 2.10 12.30 2.85
C ARG A 32 3.03 12.17 1.65
N TYR A 33 3.99 13.11 1.54
CA TYR A 33 5.03 13.11 0.51
C TYR A 33 4.50 13.11 -0.93
N LEU A 34 3.28 13.64 -1.14
CA LEU A 34 2.58 13.63 -2.43
C LEU A 34 3.40 14.28 -3.55
N LYS A 35 4.15 15.33 -3.22
CA LYS A 35 4.99 16.08 -4.18
C LYS A 35 6.34 15.42 -4.46
N GLU A 36 6.71 14.42 -3.67
CA GLU A 36 7.99 13.71 -3.77
C GLU A 36 7.85 12.38 -4.49
N LEU A 37 6.66 11.76 -4.43
CA LEU A 37 6.33 10.57 -5.20
C LEU A 37 6.41 10.84 -6.71
N ALA A 38 7.26 10.09 -7.38
CA ALA A 38 7.44 10.18 -8.82
C ALA A 38 7.32 8.82 -9.51
N ALA A 39 6.92 8.85 -10.78
CA ALA A 39 6.94 7.65 -11.61
C ALA A 39 8.37 7.08 -11.69
N GLY A 40 8.49 5.75 -11.55
CA GLY A 40 9.76 5.03 -11.51
C GLY A 40 10.32 4.82 -10.10
N ASP A 41 9.80 5.52 -9.08
CA ASP A 41 10.17 5.22 -7.71
C ASP A 41 9.75 3.80 -7.33
N GLN A 42 10.60 3.14 -6.55
CA GLN A 42 10.33 1.80 -6.05
C GLN A 42 9.51 1.88 -4.76
N PHE A 43 8.75 0.84 -4.47
CA PHE A 43 8.11 0.69 -3.18
C PHE A 43 8.17 -0.74 -2.66
N VAL A 44 8.06 -0.85 -1.35
CA VAL A 44 7.78 -2.08 -0.62
C VAL A 44 6.44 -1.94 0.09
N MET A 45 5.59 -2.97 0.02
CA MET A 45 4.28 -3.00 0.67
C MET A 45 4.38 -3.71 2.02
N TRP A 46 3.96 -3.02 3.07
CA TRP A 46 4.00 -3.49 4.44
C TRP A 46 2.59 -3.58 5.01
N VAL A 47 2.19 -4.75 5.50
CA VAL A 47 0.95 -4.90 6.28
C VAL A 47 1.26 -4.64 7.75
N THR A 48 0.47 -3.78 8.40
CA THR A 48 0.58 -3.47 9.83
C THR A 48 -0.30 -4.40 10.67
N GLY A 49 0.06 -4.60 11.93
CA GLY A 49 -0.69 -5.41 12.90
C GLY A 49 0.15 -6.55 13.47
N PRO A 50 -0.44 -7.40 14.34
CA PRO A 50 0.29 -8.48 15.03
C PRO A 50 0.90 -9.52 14.08
N HIS A 51 0.25 -9.75 12.94
CA HIS A 51 0.74 -10.62 11.86
C HIS A 51 1.33 -9.83 10.68
N GLY A 52 1.65 -8.56 10.91
CA GLY A 52 2.19 -7.66 9.91
C GLY A 52 3.57 -8.09 9.40
N GLY A 53 3.88 -7.63 8.19
CA GLY A 53 5.07 -8.02 7.47
C GLY A 53 5.19 -7.36 6.10
N LEU A 54 6.35 -7.52 5.49
CA LEU A 54 6.56 -7.18 4.10
C LEU A 54 5.81 -8.19 3.23
N VAL A 55 4.96 -7.73 2.31
CA VAL A 55 4.11 -8.61 1.47
C VAL A 55 4.42 -8.52 -0.01
N GLY A 56 5.22 -7.54 -0.44
CA GLY A 56 5.57 -7.38 -1.84
C GLY A 56 6.34 -6.12 -2.13
N ARG A 57 6.70 -5.95 -3.40
CA ARG A 57 7.39 -4.78 -3.92
C ARG A 57 6.89 -4.43 -5.31
N GLY A 58 7.15 -3.19 -5.71
CA GLY A 58 6.77 -2.71 -7.02
C GLY A 58 7.30 -1.32 -7.31
N ARG A 59 6.63 -0.64 -8.23
CA ARG A 59 6.97 0.71 -8.65
C ARG A 59 5.76 1.63 -8.73
N ILE A 60 5.98 2.90 -8.42
CA ILE A 60 5.04 4.00 -8.69
C ILE A 60 5.05 4.27 -10.20
N THR A 61 3.86 4.37 -10.80
CA THR A 61 3.70 4.49 -12.26
C THR A 61 3.23 5.87 -12.71
N GLY A 62 2.96 6.78 -11.77
CA GLY A 62 2.45 8.12 -12.06
C GLY A 62 2.28 8.96 -10.79
N VAL A 63 1.80 10.19 -10.98
CA VAL A 63 1.59 11.14 -9.88
C VAL A 63 0.30 10.82 -9.11
N PRO A 64 0.24 11.09 -7.80
CA PRO A 64 -0.99 10.93 -7.03
C PRO A 64 -2.13 11.80 -7.57
N THR A 65 -3.34 11.24 -7.62
CA THR A 65 -4.56 11.98 -7.97
C THR A 65 -5.59 11.85 -6.85
N GLN A 66 -6.41 12.89 -6.67
CA GLN A 66 -7.46 12.88 -5.67
C GLN A 66 -8.69 12.15 -6.23
N GLN A 67 -9.18 11.16 -5.49
CA GLN A 67 -10.33 10.35 -5.88
C GLN A 67 -11.24 10.15 -4.67
N SER A 68 -12.55 10.17 -4.90
CA SER A 68 -13.50 9.64 -3.92
C SER A 68 -13.48 8.11 -4.02
N SER A 69 -13.25 7.46 -2.88
CA SER A 69 -13.49 6.02 -2.77
C SER A 69 -14.73 5.84 -1.91
N ALA A 70 -15.65 5.01 -2.36
CA ALA A 70 -16.78 4.59 -1.54
C ALA A 70 -16.34 3.45 -0.62
N LEU A 71 -17.07 3.25 0.48
CA LEU A 71 -17.03 1.99 1.21
C LEU A 71 -17.32 0.85 0.22
N GLY A 72 -16.35 -0.05 0.07
CA GLY A 72 -16.44 -1.21 -0.82
C GLY A 72 -16.17 -2.49 -0.04
N GLU A 73 -16.24 -3.63 -0.73
CA GLU A 73 -16.14 -4.97 -0.12
C GLU A 73 -14.88 -5.19 0.73
N TYR A 74 -13.80 -4.47 0.43
CA TYR A 74 -12.51 -4.59 1.10
C TYR A 74 -12.21 -3.46 2.09
N TRP A 75 -13.01 -2.39 2.11
CA TRP A 75 -12.87 -1.31 3.10
C TRP A 75 -13.76 -1.60 4.30
N HIS A 76 -13.17 -1.63 5.50
CA HIS A 76 -13.94 -1.80 6.74
C HIS A 76 -14.50 -0.48 7.29
N GLN A 77 -14.00 0.65 6.79
CA GLN A 77 -14.42 2.00 7.17
C GLN A 77 -14.44 2.87 5.91
N ASP A 78 -15.35 3.85 5.86
CA ASP A 78 -15.45 4.76 4.72
C ASP A 78 -14.11 5.49 4.52
N PRO A 79 -13.42 5.26 3.38
CA PRO A 79 -12.14 5.91 3.14
C PRO A 79 -12.28 7.40 2.84
N GLY A 80 -13.47 7.87 2.42
CA GLY A 80 -13.71 9.24 1.99
C GLY A 80 -12.88 9.63 0.77
N THR A 81 -12.60 10.93 0.64
CA THR A 81 -11.72 11.46 -0.41
C THR A 81 -10.26 11.29 -0.01
N ARG A 82 -9.46 10.61 -0.85
CA ARG A 82 -8.02 10.40 -0.63
C ARG A 82 -7.22 10.65 -1.89
N TRP A 83 -5.90 10.79 -1.72
CA TRP A 83 -4.96 10.77 -2.83
C TRP A 83 -4.53 9.34 -3.11
N TYR A 84 -4.53 8.94 -4.38
CA TYR A 84 -4.10 7.63 -4.82
C TYR A 84 -2.94 7.76 -5.77
N ALA A 85 -1.82 7.11 -5.43
CA ALA A 85 -0.68 6.95 -6.33
C ALA A 85 -0.94 5.72 -7.22
N PRO A 86 -0.91 5.84 -8.55
CA PRO A 86 -0.94 4.68 -9.42
C PRO A 86 0.37 3.89 -9.27
N LEU A 87 0.25 2.57 -9.24
CA LEU A 87 1.37 1.68 -9.01
C LEU A 87 1.24 0.39 -9.82
N ALA A 88 2.34 -0.35 -9.89
CA ALA A 88 2.35 -1.73 -10.35
C ALA A 88 3.09 -2.59 -9.32
N MET A 89 2.48 -3.71 -8.94
CA MET A 89 3.16 -4.75 -8.18
C MET A 89 4.11 -5.49 -9.13
N ASP A 90 5.40 -5.51 -8.80
CA ASP A 90 6.40 -6.29 -9.55
C ASP A 90 6.51 -7.71 -8.97
N GLU A 91 6.34 -7.87 -7.66
CA GLU A 91 6.44 -9.15 -6.97
C GLU A 91 5.61 -9.18 -5.68
N TRP A 92 4.89 -10.29 -5.49
CA TRP A 92 4.27 -10.66 -4.21
C TRP A 92 5.15 -11.66 -3.48
N LEU A 93 5.39 -11.43 -2.19
CA LEU A 93 6.12 -12.39 -1.37
C LEU A 93 5.18 -13.54 -0.97
N THR A 94 5.67 -14.77 -1.11
CA THR A 94 4.94 -16.00 -0.76
C THR A 94 4.76 -16.20 0.74
N GLN A 95 5.62 -15.58 1.56
CA GLN A 95 5.47 -15.53 3.01
C GLN A 95 5.76 -14.11 3.49
N ALA A 96 4.87 -13.56 4.32
CA ALA A 96 5.11 -12.27 4.95
C ALA A 96 6.36 -12.38 5.83
N THR A 97 7.38 -11.58 5.53
CA THR A 97 8.60 -11.56 6.34
C THR A 97 8.29 -10.76 7.61
N HIS A 98 8.08 -11.46 8.73
CA HIS A 98 7.84 -10.82 10.02
C HIS A 98 9.05 -10.00 10.46
N SER A 99 8.83 -8.77 10.93
CA SER A 99 9.86 -7.90 11.48
C SER A 99 10.28 -8.34 12.88
N SER A 100 10.92 -9.50 13.00
CA SER A 100 11.82 -9.74 14.12
C SER A 100 13.13 -8.95 13.87
N GLY A 101 13.09 -7.62 13.95
CA GLY A 101 14.31 -6.79 13.99
C GLY A 101 14.30 -5.40 13.36
N LEU A 102 13.28 -4.99 12.61
CA LEU A 102 13.27 -3.67 11.96
C LEU A 102 12.57 -2.62 12.84
N ARG A 103 13.37 -1.87 13.62
CA ARG A 103 12.95 -0.57 14.18
C ARG A 103 12.97 0.48 13.07
N SER A 104 11.83 0.74 12.45
CA SER A 104 11.67 1.90 11.57
C SER A 104 10.55 2.82 12.09
N ARG A 105 10.84 4.13 12.13
CA ARG A 105 9.90 5.18 12.51
C ARG A 105 8.80 5.26 11.45
N LEU A 106 7.58 4.86 11.80
CA LEU A 106 6.40 5.01 10.96
C LEU A 106 5.90 6.46 11.02
N ILE A 107 5.57 7.01 9.85
CA ILE A 107 4.99 8.33 9.68
C ILE A 107 3.59 8.11 9.09
N TRP A 108 2.54 8.38 9.88
CA TRP A 108 1.13 8.09 9.60
C TRP A 108 0.47 8.94 8.53
#